data_AF-A0A8T0C3A5-F1
#
_entry.id   AF-A0A8T0C3A5-F1
#
_cell.length_a   1.000
_cell.length_b   1.000
_cell.length_c   1.000
_cell.angle_alpha   90.00
_cell.angle_beta   90.00
_cell.angle_gamma   90.00
#
_symmetry.space_group_name_H-M   'P 1'
#
loop_
_entity.id
_entity.type
_entity.pdbx_description
1 polymer ?
#
loop_
_entity_poly.entity_id
_entity_poly.type
_entity_poly.pdbx_seq_one_letter_code
_entity_poly.pdbx_strand_id
1 'polypeptide(L)'
;MIFGMITLMSFNLIDTFFISLLGTEPLAAVSFTFPVTFTVISLAIGLGIGTSAVIAKALGANNMDEAKFDGFVALLVSAVMVAVLSVIGFVLIEPIFTLLGASPQTMPCMSLNGAKY
;
A
#
# COMPACT_ATOMS: atom_id res chain seq x y z
N MET A 1 -12.39 -11.93 12.40
CA MET A 1 -11.04 -11.38 12.13
C MET A 1 -10.03 -12.45 11.76
N ILE A 2 -9.89 -13.55 12.52
CA ILE A 2 -8.91 -14.63 12.23
C ILE A 2 -9.03 -15.18 10.80
N PHE A 3 -10.23 -15.53 10.34
CA PHE A 3 -10.42 -16.02 8.96
C PHE A 3 -9.96 -15.03 7.89
N GLY A 4 -10.28 -13.74 8.04
CA GLY A 4 -9.85 -12.70 7.09
C GLY A 4 -8.33 -12.53 7.08
N MET A 5 -7.68 -12.59 8.24
CA MET A 5 -6.21 -12.54 8.33
C MET A 5 -5.57 -13.78 7.69
N ILE A 6 -6.12 -14.97 7.89
CA ILE A 6 -5.65 -16.20 7.23
C ILE A 6 -5.77 -16.07 5.71
N THR A 7 -6.91 -15.60 5.20
CA THR A 7 -7.11 -15.39 3.76
C THR A 7 -6.08 -14.41 3.19
N LEU A 8 -5.83 -13.28 3.87
CA LEU A 8 -4.81 -12.31 3.46
C LEU A 8 -3.41 -12.92 3.45
N MET A 9 -3.05 -13.69 4.47
CA MET A 9 -1.75 -14.36 4.53
C MET A 9 -1.59 -15.41 3.43
N SER A 10 -2.61 -16.23 3.18
CA SER A 10 -2.62 -17.20 2.09
C SER A 10 -2.48 -16.53 0.72
N PHE A 11 -3.15 -15.40 0.51
CA PHE A 11 -3.00 -14.63 -0.73
C PHE A 11 -1.55 -14.18 -0.95
N ASN A 12 -0.92 -13.56 0.06
CA ASN A 12 0.47 -13.12 -0.03
C ASN A 12 1.45 -14.27 -0.29
N LEU A 13 1.21 -15.44 0.32
CA LEU A 13 2.01 -16.65 0.11
C LEU A 13 1.89 -17.16 -1.32
N ILE A 14 0.67 -17.25 -1.84
CA ILE A 14 0.40 -17.73 -3.19
C ILE A 14 1.00 -16.77 -4.22
N ASP A 15 0.84 -15.46 -4.02
CA ASP A 15 1.40 -14.41 -4.89
C ASP A 15 2.94 -14.52 -4.97
N THR A 16 3.60 -14.60 -3.81
CA THR A 16 5.05 -14.78 -3.73
C THR A 16 5.50 -16.08 -4.40
N PHE A 17 4.74 -17.17 -4.24
CA PHE A 17 5.02 -18.45 -4.88
C PHE A 17 4.99 -18.33 -6.40
N PHE A 18 3.96 -17.71 -6.98
CA PHE A 18 3.89 -17.51 -8.44
C PHE A 18 5.00 -16.60 -8.96
N ILE A 19 5.37 -15.55 -8.21
CA ILE A 19 6.47 -14.66 -8.60
C ILE A 19 7.81 -15.42 -8.56
N SER A 20 8.00 -16.32 -7.59
CA SER A 20 9.21 -17.15 -7.51
C SER A 20 9.39 -18.09 -8.70
N LEU A 21 8.30 -18.49 -9.37
CA LEU A 21 8.35 -19.31 -10.58
C LEU A 21 8.84 -18.53 -11.82
N LEU A 22 8.77 -17.19 -11.79
CA LEU A 22 9.27 -16.33 -12.88
C LEU A 22 10.80 -16.15 -12.85
N GLY A 23 11.47 -16.62 -11.79
CA GLY A 23 12.92 -16.56 -11.63
C GLY A 23 13.36 -15.75 -10.41
N THR A 24 14.67 -15.71 -10.18
CA THR A 24 15.27 -15.02 -9.03
C THR A 24 15.26 -13.51 -9.17
N GLU A 25 15.34 -12.98 -10.40
CA GLU A 25 15.34 -11.53 -10.66
C GLU A 25 13.99 -10.86 -10.34
N PRO A 26 12.83 -11.37 -10.81
CA PRO A 26 11.53 -10.84 -10.41
C PRO A 26 11.27 -10.97 -8.90
N LEU A 27 11.68 -12.08 -8.28
CA LEU A 27 11.52 -12.28 -6.84
C LEU A 27 12.39 -11.31 -6.01
N ALA A 28 13.63 -11.08 -6.43
CA ALA A 28 14.49 -10.06 -5.83
C ALA A 28 13.87 -8.67 -6.00
N ALA A 29 13.26 -8.40 -7.16
CA ALA A 29 12.61 -7.12 -7.42
C ALA A 29 11.47 -6.83 -6.43
N VAL A 30 10.63 -7.82 -6.11
CA VAL A 30 9.58 -7.70 -5.09
C VAL A 30 10.15 -7.30 -3.72
N SER A 31 11.32 -7.81 -3.35
CA SER A 31 11.95 -7.49 -2.05
C SER A 31 12.34 -6.02 -1.95
N PHE A 32 12.74 -5.38 -3.05
CA PHE A 32 13.00 -3.94 -3.09
C PHE A 32 11.73 -3.10 -2.97
N THR A 33 10.56 -3.64 -3.30
CA THR A 33 9.28 -2.92 -3.10
C THR A 33 8.86 -2.91 -1.63
N PHE A 34 9.43 -3.78 -0.80
CA PHE A 34 8.98 -3.97 0.58
C PHE A 34 9.01 -2.69 1.43
N PRO A 35 10.08 -1.86 1.44
CA PRO A 35 10.08 -0.62 2.20
C PRO A 35 8.98 0.34 1.75
N VAL A 36 8.73 0.44 0.44
CA VAL A 36 7.71 1.33 -0.14
C VAL A 36 6.32 0.85 0.25
N THR A 37 6.03 -0.44 0.04
CA THR A 37 4.75 -1.06 0.40
C THR A 37 4.51 -0.95 1.91
N PHE A 38 5.54 -1.16 2.73
CA PHE A 38 5.47 -1.01 4.18
C PHE A 38 5.12 0.43 4.60
N THR A 39 5.76 1.44 4.00
CA THR A 39 5.42 2.84 4.23
C THR A 39 3.95 3.12 3.89
N VAL A 40 3.47 2.70 2.72
CA VAL A 40 2.07 2.91 2.31
C VAL A 40 1.10 2.23 3.28
N ILE A 41 1.36 0.98 3.65
CA ILE A 41 0.53 0.23 4.61
C ILE A 41 0.53 0.92 5.97
N SER A 42 1.68 1.38 6.47
CA SER A 42 1.77 2.06 7.77
C SER A 42 0.96 3.35 7.81
N LEU A 43 0.97 4.14 6.72
CA LEU A 43 0.16 5.35 6.59
C LEU A 43 -1.34 5.02 6.54
N ALA A 44 -1.73 3.99 5.81
CA ALA A 44 -3.10 3.52 5.75
C ALA A 44 -3.63 3.05 7.12
N ILE A 45 -2.81 2.30 7.87
CA ILE A 45 -3.13 1.88 9.23
C ILE A 45 -3.25 3.11 10.15
N GLY A 46 -2.29 4.04 10.10
CA GLY A 46 -2.30 5.25 10.90
C GLY A 46 -3.55 6.10 10.66
N LEU A 47 -3.92 6.30 9.40
CA LEU A 47 -5.15 7.01 9.04
C LEU A 47 -6.38 6.25 9.55
N GLY A 48 -6.45 4.93 9.34
CA GLY A 48 -7.58 4.11 9.77
C GLY A 48 -7.79 4.13 11.29
N ILE A 49 -6.70 4.13 12.08
CA ILE A 49 -6.77 4.28 13.54
C ILE A 49 -7.27 5.69 13.89
N GLY A 50 -6.72 6.73 13.27
CA GLY A 50 -7.09 8.13 13.52
C GLY A 50 -8.56 8.41 13.22
N THR A 51 -9.06 7.98 12.06
CA THR A 51 -10.46 8.16 11.67
C THR A 51 -11.40 7.36 12.57
N SER A 52 -11.01 6.13 12.94
CA SER A 52 -11.81 5.30 13.86
C SER A 52 -11.96 5.97 15.23
N ALA A 53 -10.91 6.62 15.74
CA ALA A 53 -10.96 7.33 17.02
C ALA A 53 -11.90 8.54 16.99
N VAL A 54 -11.89 9.33 15.90
CA VAL A 54 -12.77 10.49 15.72
C VAL A 54 -14.24 10.04 15.63
N ILE A 55 -14.53 9.04 14.79
CA ILE A 55 -15.88 8.49 14.63
C ILE A 55 -16.37 7.86 15.95
N ALA A 56 -15.52 7.11 16.65
CA ALA A 56 -15.86 6.50 17.94
C ALA A 56 -16.19 7.56 18.99
N LYS A 57 -15.52 8.72 18.99
CA LYS A 57 -15.84 9.84 19.88
C LYS A 57 -17.24 10.41 19.60
N ALA A 58 -17.59 10.66 18.34
CA ALA A 58 -18.93 11.15 17.96
C ALA A 58 -20.03 10.14 18.31
N LEU A 59 -19.79 8.85 18.02
CA LEU A 59 -20.69 7.75 18.41
C LEU A 59 -20.87 7.66 19.93
N GLY A 60 -19.78 7.80 20.70
CA GLY A 60 -19.80 7.79 22.16
C GLY A 60 -20.57 8.96 22.77
N ALA A 61 -20.62 10.11 22.07
CA ALA A 61 -21.46 11.26 22.44
C ALA A 61 -22.93 11.11 22.00
N ASN A 62 -23.31 9.96 21.42
CA ASN A 62 -24.63 9.70 20.84
C ASN A 62 -25.01 10.67 19.69
N ASN A 63 -24.00 11.31 19.07
CA ASN A 63 -24.18 12.23 17.97
C ASN A 63 -24.01 11.50 16.63
N MET A 64 -25.10 10.88 16.16
CA MET A 64 -25.10 10.06 14.95
C MET A 64 -24.88 10.86 13.67
N ASP A 65 -25.30 12.13 13.64
CA ASP A 65 -25.14 12.99 12.46
C ASP A 65 -23.68 13.41 12.28
N GLU A 66 -23.01 13.77 13.37
CA GLU A 66 -21.56 14.03 13.38
C GLU A 66 -20.77 12.78 13.01
N ALA A 67 -21.11 11.60 13.55
CA ALA A 67 -20.45 10.35 13.19
C ALA A 67 -20.56 9.99 11.71
N LYS A 68 -21.71 10.27 11.07
CA LYS A 68 -21.89 10.07 9.62
C LYS A 68 -21.06 11.07 8.81
N PHE A 69 -21.04 12.34 9.23
CA PHE A 69 -20.25 13.38 8.58
C PHE A 69 -18.75 13.06 8.67
N ASP A 70 -18.26 12.70 9.86
CA ASP A 70 -16.87 12.29 10.10
C ASP A 70 -16.50 11.05 9.28
N GLY A 71 -17.43 10.09 9.15
CA GLY A 71 -17.25 8.92 8.29
C GLY A 71 -17.09 9.28 6.81
N PHE A 72 -17.89 10.22 6.31
CA PHE A 72 -17.77 10.70 4.93
C PHE A 72 -16.45 11.45 4.71
N VAL A 73 -16.08 12.35 5.63
CA VAL A 73 -14.81 13.09 5.58
C VAL A 73 -13.63 12.11 5.65
N ALA A 74 -13.69 11.10 6.51
CA ALA A 74 -12.66 10.06 6.62
C ALA A 74 -12.45 9.31 5.29
N LEU A 75 -13.53 8.96 4.59
CA LEU A 75 -13.45 8.33 3.27
C LEU A 75 -12.82 9.26 2.23
N LEU A 76 -13.21 10.54 2.22
CA LEU A 76 -12.67 11.52 1.29
C LEU A 76 -11.18 11.78 1.53
N VAL A 77 -10.78 11.96 2.79
CA VAL A 77 -9.37 12.13 3.18
C VAL A 77 -8.55 10.88 2.81
N SER A 78 -9.11 9.69 3.02
CA SER A 78 -8.47 8.43 2.61
C SER A 78 -8.26 8.36 1.10
N ALA A 79 -9.28 8.72 0.31
CA ALA A 79 -9.19 8.74 -1.15
C ALA A 79 -8.14 9.74 -1.65
N VAL A 80 -8.11 10.95 -1.08
CA VAL A 80 -7.09 11.97 -1.40
C VAL A 80 -5.71 11.48 -1.01
N MET A 81 -5.53 10.88 0.17
CA MET A 81 -4.24 10.33 0.59
C MET A 81 -3.74 9.26 -0.38
N VAL A 82 -4.61 8.32 -0.77
CA VAL A 82 -4.26 7.28 -1.75
C VAL A 82 -3.87 7.90 -3.09
N ALA A 83 -4.66 8.84 -3.61
CA ALA A 83 -4.36 9.50 -4.87
C ALA A 83 -3.00 10.22 -4.84
N VAL A 84 -2.71 10.96 -3.76
CA VAL A 84 -1.43 11.65 -3.57
C VAL A 84 -0.28 10.65 -3.48
N LEU A 85 -0.40 9.59 -2.66
CA LEU A 85 0.63 8.57 -2.54
C LEU A 85 0.88 7.83 -3.85
N SER A 86 -0.16 7.54 -4.64
CA SER A 86 -0.03 6.94 -5.96
C SER A 86 0.71 7.86 -6.93
N VAL A 87 0.41 9.15 -6.96
CA VAL A 87 1.11 10.12 -7.82
C VAL A 87 2.58 10.25 -7.39
N ILE A 88 2.85 10.37 -6.09
CA ILE A 88 4.21 10.43 -5.55
C ILE A 88 4.98 9.16 -5.91
N GLY A 89 4.39 7.99 -5.68
CA GLY A 89 4.98 6.70 -6.00
C GLY A 89 5.26 6.54 -7.49
N PHE A 90 4.36 7.03 -8.36
CA PHE A 90 4.53 7.00 -9.80
C PHE A 90 5.71 7.88 -10.26
N VAL A 91 5.80 9.12 -9.75
CA VAL A 91 6.85 10.07 -10.14
C VAL A 91 8.22 9.66 -9.56
N LEU A 92 8.24 9.09 -8.36
CA LEU A 92 9.47 8.75 -7.66
C LEU A 92 9.90 7.29 -7.84
N ILE A 93 9.25 6.52 -8.73
CA ILE A 93 9.52 5.10 -8.90
C ILE A 93 11.00 4.84 -9.23
N GLU A 94 11.53 5.51 -10.26
CA GLU A 94 12.91 5.36 -10.69
C GLU A 94 13.93 5.78 -9.61
N PRO A 95 13.86 6.99 -9.00
CA PRO A 95 14.83 7.38 -7.98
C PRO A 95 14.74 6.54 -6.70
N ILE A 96 13.55 6.13 -6.26
CA ILE A 96 13.39 5.28 -5.05
C ILE A 96 14.05 3.92 -5.27
N PHE A 97 13.76 3.26 -6.40
CA PHE A 97 14.32 1.93 -6.67
C PHE A 97 15.83 1.98 -6.96
N THR A 98 16.33 3.06 -7.57
CA THR A 98 17.76 3.26 -7.77
C THR A 98 18.50 3.48 -6.44
N LEU A 99 17.93 4.28 -5.53
CA LEU A 99 18.48 4.51 -4.18
C LEU A 99 18.44 3.26 -3.30
N LEU A 100 17.44 2.40 -3.49
CA LEU A 100 17.33 1.11 -2.81
C LEU A 100 18.32 0.05 -3.33
N GLY A 101 19.10 0.36 -4.36
CA GLY A 101 20.16 -0.51 -4.87
C GLY A 101 19.74 -1.43 -6.01
N ALA A 102 18.68 -1.09 -6.76
CA ALA A 102 18.33 -1.82 -7.97
C ALA A 102 19.50 -1.79 -8.98
N SER A 103 20.00 -2.96 -9.36
CA SER A 103 21.04 -3.10 -10.37
C SER A 103 20.46 -2.84 -11.77
N PRO A 104 21.28 -2.53 -12.78
CA PRO A 104 20.81 -2.33 -14.16
C PRO A 104 20.03 -3.52 -14.76
N GLN A 105 20.13 -4.71 -14.15
CA GLN A 105 19.47 -5.94 -14.57
C GLN A 105 18.04 -6.08 -14.01
N THR A 106 17.75 -5.54 -12.81
CA THR A 106 16.41 -5.61 -12.19
C THR A 106 15.54 -4.38 -12.46
N MET A 107 16.17 -3.28 -12.91
CA MET A 107 15.52 -2.03 -13.26
C MET A 107 14.47 -2.14 -14.39
N PRO A 108 14.65 -2.97 -15.44
CA PRO A 108 13.62 -3.18 -16.47
C PRO A 108 12.35 -3.80 -15.90
N CYS A 109 12.45 -4.73 -14.94
CA CYS A 109 11.28 -5.36 -14.32
C CYS A 109 10.47 -4.40 -13.43
N MET A 110 11.06 -3.27 -13.00
CA MET A 110 10.44 -2.29 -12.10
C MET A 110 10.04 -0.99 -12.79
N SER A 111 10.70 -0.63 -13.90
CA SER A 111 10.44 0.58 -14.68
C SER A 111 9.38 0.32 -15.76
N LEU A 112 8.53 1.32 -16.01
CA LEU A 112 7.53 1.30 -17.10
C LEU A 112 8.14 1.03 -18.49
N ASN A 113 9.44 1.27 -18.69
CA ASN A 113 10.12 1.01 -19.96
C ASN A 113 10.44 -0.48 -20.21
N GLY A 114 10.42 -1.35 -19.20
CA GLY A 114 10.61 -2.79 -19.41
C GLY A 114 9.36 -3.50 -19.94
N ALA A 115 8.19 -2.86 -19.94
CA ALA A 115 6.98 -3.40 -20.59
C ALA A 115 7.02 -3.31 -22.13
N LYS A 116 8.08 -2.72 -22.71
CA LYS A 116 8.27 -2.57 -24.16
C LYS A 116 9.21 -3.62 -24.78
N TYR A 117 9.83 -4.50 -24.00
CA TYR A 117 10.71 -5.57 -24.49
C TYR A 117 10.39 -6.89 -23.82
#